data_AF-A0A7Y4E4D5-F1
#
_entry.id   AF-A0A7Y4E4D5-F1
#
_cell.length_a   1.000
_cell.length_b   1.000
_cell.length_c   1.000
_cell.angle_alpha   90.00
_cell.angle_beta   90.00
_cell.angle_gamma   90.00
#
_symmetry.space_group_name_H-M   'P 1'
#
loop_
_entity.id
_entity.type
_entity.pdbx_description
1 polymer ?
#
loop_
_entity_poly.entity_id
_entity_poly.type
_entity_poly.pdbx_seq_one_letter_code
_entity_poly.pdbx_strand_id
1 'polypeptide(L)' 'MHDAHLIEGEKAYLVTKSLATGAERGQTLEETIQYIKDMILGKRKCVIPKAQKIYLEMEDYARAHISELEKGFVLT' A
#
# COMPACT_ATOMS: atom_id res chain seq x y z
N MET A 1 17.48 -4.01 9.04
CA MET A 1 16.12 -4.47 9.38
C MET A 1 15.05 -3.54 8.80
N HIS A 2 15.12 -2.22 9.03
CA HIS A 2 14.14 -1.25 8.53
C HIS A 2 13.79 -1.39 7.03
N ASP A 3 14.77 -1.24 6.12
CA ASP A 3 14.49 -1.24 4.68
C ASP A 3 13.99 -2.59 4.16
N ALA A 4 14.56 -3.68 4.68
CA ALA A 4 14.14 -5.04 4.33
C ALA A 4 12.66 -5.27 4.66
N HIS A 5 12.18 -4.71 5.77
CA HIS A 5 10.77 -4.77 6.13
C HIS A 5 9.89 -3.90 5.22
N LEU A 6 10.38 -2.73 4.78
CA LEU A 6 9.61 -1.87 3.86
C LEU A 6 9.43 -2.49 2.47
N ILE A 7 10.43 -3.22 1.99
CA ILE A 7 10.42 -3.84 0.65
C ILE A 7 9.97 -5.30 0.67
N GLU A 8 9.42 -5.77 1.79
CA GLU A 8 9.02 -7.17 1.95
C GLU A 8 7.91 -7.54 0.94
N GLY A 9 7.98 -8.75 0.39
CA GLY A 9 6.95 -9.29 -0.49
C GLY A 9 6.81 -8.63 -1.88
N GLU A 10 7.71 -7.70 -2.22
CA GLU A 10 7.76 -7.03 -3.52
C GLU A 10 6.49 -6.23 -3.90
N LYS A 11 6.35 -5.90 -5.18
CA LYS A 11 5.47 -4.88 -5.77
C LYS A 11 4.06 -4.78 -5.18
N ALA A 12 3.33 -5.90 -5.12
CA ALA A 12 1.92 -5.90 -4.75
C ALA A 12 1.67 -6.06 -3.25
N TYR A 13 2.70 -6.47 -2.48
CA TYR A 13 2.51 -6.92 -1.12
C TYR A 13 1.98 -5.83 -0.19
N LEU A 14 2.42 -4.58 -0.37
CA LEU A 14 1.94 -3.44 0.42
C LEU A 14 0.41 -3.31 0.38
N VAL A 15 -0.18 -3.45 -0.82
CA VAL A 15 -1.62 -3.38 -1.04
C VAL A 15 -2.30 -4.63 -0.47
N THR A 16 -1.84 -5.81 -0.87
CA THR A 16 -2.44 -7.10 -0.46
C THR A 16 -2.44 -7.26 1.06
N LYS A 17 -1.32 -6.98 1.72
CA LYS A 17 -1.21 -7.03 3.18
C LYS A 17 -2.20 -6.07 3.83
N SER A 18 -2.29 -4.83 3.34
CA SER A 18 -3.17 -3.83 3.93
C SER A 18 -4.64 -4.22 3.79
N LEU A 19 -5.05 -4.71 2.61
CA LEU A 19 -6.40 -5.22 2.37
C LEU A 19 -6.74 -6.43 3.26
N ALA A 20 -5.84 -7.40 3.34
CA ALA A 20 -6.02 -8.58 4.17
C ALA A 20 -6.11 -8.22 5.66
N THR A 21 -5.23 -7.35 6.15
CA THR A 21 -5.25 -6.87 7.54
C THR A 21 -6.51 -6.06 7.83
N GLY A 22 -6.98 -5.24 6.88
CA GLY A 22 -8.22 -4.50 7.05
C GLY A 22 -9.43 -5.42 7.16
N ALA A 23 -9.53 -6.42 6.28
CA ALA A 23 -10.57 -7.44 6.33
C ALA A 23 -10.55 -8.23 7.65
N GLU A 24 -9.37 -8.66 8.12
CA GLU A 24 -9.21 -9.35 9.41
C GLU A 24 -9.68 -8.48 10.59
N ARG A 25 -9.50 -7.17 10.50
CA ARG A 25 -9.93 -6.20 11.52
C ARG A 25 -11.40 -5.79 11.41
N GLY A 26 -12.14 -6.33 10.45
CA GLY A 26 -13.53 -5.97 10.19
C GLY A 26 -13.70 -4.58 9.56
N GLN A 27 -12.65 -4.03 8.97
CA GLN A 27 -12.72 -2.77 8.22
C GLN A 27 -13.46 -2.99 6.90
N THR A 28 -14.21 -1.98 6.47
CA THR A 28 -14.70 -1.95 5.09
C THR A 28 -13.55 -1.71 4.12
N LEU A 29 -13.80 -1.93 2.83
CA LEU A 29 -12.80 -1.65 1.80
C LEU A 29 -12.48 -0.15 1.77
N GLU A 30 -13.46 0.73 1.95
CA GLU A 30 -13.30 2.19 2.01
C GLU A 30 -12.47 2.63 3.21
N GLU A 31 -12.73 2.08 4.40
CA GLU A 31 -11.93 2.35 5.60
C GLU A 31 -10.48 1.90 5.40
N THR A 32 -10.28 0.74 4.76
CA THR A 32 -8.95 0.22 4.46
C THR A 32 -8.23 1.07 3.42
N ILE A 33 -8.91 1.50 2.37
CA ILE A 33 -8.39 2.43 1.36
C ILE A 33 -7.98 3.76 2.01
N GLN A 34 -8.83 4.31 2.86
CA GLN A 34 -8.54 5.56 3.57
C GLN A 34 -7.33 5.41 4.49
N TYR A 35 -7.24 4.28 5.22
CA TYR A 35 -6.06 3.97 6.02
C TYR A 35 -4.77 3.88 5.18
N ILE A 36 -4.80 3.23 4.02
CA ILE A 36 -3.64 3.15 3.13
C ILE A 36 -3.18 4.55 2.69
N LYS A 37 -4.12 5.43 2.34
CA LYS A 37 -3.83 6.82 1.93
C LYS A 37 -3.25 7.65 3.08
N ASP A 38 -3.84 7.54 4.26
CA ASP A 38 -3.49 8.40 5.40
C ASP A 38 -2.24 7.94 6.14
N MET A 39 -2.02 6.62 6.23
CA MET A 39 -1.02 6.05 7.14
C MET A 39 0.15 5.37 6.43
N ILE A 40 0.01 5.02 5.16
CA ILE A 40 1.02 4.23 4.44
C ILE A 40 1.67 5.07 3.33
N LEU A 41 0.88 5.54 2.36
CA LEU A 41 1.41 6.18 1.16
C LEU A 41 2.16 7.48 1.50
N GLY A 42 3.42 7.55 1.09
CA GLY A 42 4.33 8.67 1.29
C GLY A 42 4.82 8.85 2.72
N LYS A 43 4.51 7.92 3.64
CA LYS A 43 4.83 8.06 5.07
C LYS A 43 6.16 7.42 5.47
N ARG A 44 6.73 6.55 4.64
CA ARG A 44 7.97 5.82 4.96
C ARG A 44 9.01 6.03 3.86
N LYS A 45 10.29 5.87 4.21
CA LYS A 45 11.42 6.05 3.28
C LYS A 45 12.52 5.05 3.61
N CYS A 46 12.99 4.32 2.62
CA CYS A 46 14.19 3.50 2.76
C CYS A 46 15.46 4.38 2.85
N VAL A 47 16.52 3.84 3.46
CA VAL A 47 17.83 4.50 3.58
C VAL A 47 18.78 4.05 2.48
N ILE A 48 18.77 2.75 2.15
CA ILE A 48 19.62 2.11 1.15
C ILE A 48 19.12 2.49 -0.24
N PRO A 49 19.97 3.03 -1.14
CA PRO A 49 19.54 3.48 -2.48
C PRO A 49 18.83 2.42 -3.31
N LYS A 50 19.26 1.15 -3.22
CA LYS A 50 18.58 0.04 -3.90
C LYS A 50 17.16 -0.19 -3.36
N ALA A 51 17.00 -0.14 -2.03
CA ALA A 51 15.70 -0.33 -1.40
C ALA A 51 14.75 0.84 -1.67
N GLN A 52 15.27 2.07 -1.77
CA GLN A 52 14.49 3.24 -2.17
C GLN A 52 13.82 3.06 -3.53
N LYS A 53 14.55 2.52 -4.52
CA LYS A 53 13.98 2.24 -5.85
C LYS A 53 12.85 1.23 -5.79
N ILE A 54 13.08 0.11 -5.10
CA ILE A 54 12.07 -0.96 -4.94
C ILE A 54 10.84 -0.42 -4.21
N TYR A 55 11.04 0.33 -3.13
CA TYR A 55 9.94 0.89 -2.36
C TYR A 55 9.13 1.92 -3.16
N LEU A 56 9.78 2.73 -3.98
CA LEU A 56 9.10 3.66 -4.88
C LEU A 56 8.20 2.92 -5.87
N GLU A 57 8.68 1.83 -6.48
CA GLU A 57 7.87 1.00 -7.39
C GLU A 57 6.66 0.35 -6.68
N MET A 58 6.84 -0.07 -5.42
CA MET A 58 5.75 -0.59 -4.60
C MET A 58 4.71 0.49 -4.28
N GLU A 59 5.16 1.70 -3.93
CA GLU A 59 4.26 2.84 -3.69
C GLU A 59 3.52 3.28 -4.95
N ASP A 60 4.20 3.35 -6.09
CA ASP A 60 3.59 3.72 -7.37
C ASP A 60 2.51 2.71 -7.77
N TYR A 61 2.80 1.41 -7.62
CA TYR A 61 1.78 0.37 -7.80
C TYR A 61 0.61 0.55 -6.84
N ALA A 62 0.89 0.80 -5.56
CA ALA A 62 -0.15 0.97 -4.56
C ALA A 62 -1.05 2.18 -4.84
N ARG A 63 -0.47 3.31 -5.26
CA ARG A 63 -1.23 4.51 -5.66
C ARG A 63 -2.15 4.22 -6.83
N ALA A 64 -1.63 3.59 -7.88
CA ALA A 64 -2.42 3.24 -9.06
C ALA A 64 -3.54 2.26 -8.70
N HIS A 65 -3.22 1.19 -7.97
CA HIS A 65 -4.18 0.15 -7.64
C HIS A 65 -5.31 0.64 -6.73
N ILE A 66 -4.98 1.44 -5.70
CA ILE A 66 -6.00 2.03 -4.82
C ILE A 66 -6.90 3.00 -5.58
N SER A 67 -6.33 3.80 -6.50
CA SER A 67 -7.14 4.70 -7.33
C SER A 67 -8.14 3.95 -8.23
N GLU A 68 -7.75 2.80 -8.77
CA GLU A 68 -8.68 1.96 -9.55
C GLU A 68 -9.77 1.34 -8.68
N LEU A 69 -9.43 0.88 -7.47
CA LEU A 69 -10.44 0.39 -6.51
C LEU A 69 -11.44 1.49 -6.16
N GLU A 70 -10.97 2.71 -5.88
CA GLU A 70 -11.83 3.88 -5.62
C GLU A 70 -12.79 4.19 -6.78
N LYS A 71 -12.33 4.08 -8.03
CA LYS A 71 -13.18 4.29 -9.21
C LYS A 71 -14.25 3.21 -9.37
N GLY A 72 -13.92 1.97 -8.99
CA GLY A 72 -14.87 0.86 -8.98
C GLY A 72 -16.13 1.15 -8.16
N PHE A 73 -16.02 1.96 -7.10
CA PHE A 73 -17.15 2.40 -6.29
C PHE A 73 -18.02 3.47 -6.94
N VAL A 74 -17.47 4.31 -7.82
CA VAL A 74 -18.21 5.43 -8.43
C VAL A 74 -19.21 4.92 -9.49
N LEU A 75 -19.09 3.67 -9.93
CA LEU A 75 -19.90 3.04 -10.97
C LEU A 75 -21.01 2.11 -10.43
N THR A 76 -21.15 1.98 -9.11
CA THR A 76 -22.19 1.19 -8.43
C THR A 76 -23.12 2.08 -7.63
#